data_AF-A0A9Q3Q521-F1
#
_entry.id   AF-A0A9Q3Q521-F1
#
_cell.length_a   1.000
_cell.length_b   1.000
_cell.length_c   1.000
_cell.angle_alpha   90.00
_cell.angle_beta   90.00
_cell.angle_gamma   90.00
#
_symmetry.space_group_name_H-M   'P 1'
#
loop_
_entity.id
_entity.type
_entity.pdbx_description
1 polymer ?
#
loop_
_entity_poly.entity_id
_entity_poly.type
_entity_poly.pdbx_seq_one_letter_code
_entity_poly.pdbx_strand_id
1 'polypeptide(L)'
;MQPHSCIGWMKKLKKLQEIKERSLRSKTAPPTAFGQPPKGLSIDFFDHQLFNNRSTAQKTIHADTIIVAFLPDSSQSIQGIQHPDEKLSHKKFIEKYWDELTQKYELSHEIPVDEDYNESNSGDEDI
;
A
#
# COMPACT_ATOMS: atom_id res chain seq x y z
N MET A 1 -37.07 -12.90 -53.41
CA MET A 1 -35.73 -13.13 -52.82
C MET A 1 -35.35 -11.90 -52.01
N GLN A 2 -35.30 -11.98 -50.68
CA GLN A 2 -34.86 -10.86 -49.84
C GLN A 2 -33.44 -11.12 -49.30
N PRO A 3 -32.48 -10.20 -49.50
CA PRO A 3 -31.12 -10.36 -49.02
C PRO A 3 -31.03 -9.99 -47.54
N HIS A 4 -31.26 -10.95 -46.65
CA HIS A 4 -31.16 -10.71 -45.21
C HIS A 4 -29.73 -10.89 -44.70
N SER A 5 -29.09 -9.73 -44.48
CA SER A 5 -28.30 -9.45 -43.28
C SER A 5 -26.85 -9.97 -43.19
N CYS A 6 -25.99 -9.46 -44.08
CA CYS A 6 -24.52 -9.48 -43.90
C CYS A 6 -24.09 -8.74 -42.61
N ILE A 7 -24.86 -7.72 -42.22
CA ILE A 7 -24.60 -6.86 -41.07
C ILE A 7 -24.76 -7.63 -39.74
N GLY A 8 -25.73 -8.54 -39.65
CA GLY A 8 -25.92 -9.38 -38.46
C GLY A 8 -24.72 -10.31 -38.23
N TRP A 9 -24.17 -10.86 -39.31
CA TRP A 9 -23.00 -11.75 -39.27
C TRP A 9 -21.73 -11.02 -38.79
N MET A 10 -21.51 -9.80 -39.28
CA MET A 10 -20.38 -8.96 -38.86
C MET A 10 -20.47 -8.55 -37.39
N LYS A 11 -21.67 -8.22 -36.89
CA LYS A 11 -21.88 -7.93 -35.46
C LYS A 11 -21.57 -9.14 -34.57
N LYS A 12 -21.96 -10.34 -35.03
CA LYS A 12 -21.68 -11.60 -34.33
C LYS A 12 -20.19 -11.91 -34.29
N LEU A 13 -19.48 -11.70 -35.40
CA LEU A 13 -18.03 -11.89 -35.47
C LEU A 13 -17.27 -10.92 -34.55
N LYS A 14 -17.64 -9.64 -34.52
CA LYS A 14 -17.05 -8.67 -33.57
C LYS A 14 -17.29 -9.05 -32.11
N LYS A 15 -18.50 -9.50 -31.77
CA LYS A 15 -18.84 -9.98 -30.41
C LYS A 15 -17.99 -11.19 -30.01
N LEU A 16 -17.80 -12.14 -30.93
CA LEU A 16 -16.99 -13.34 -30.68
C LEU A 16 -15.50 -12.99 -30.52
N GLN A 17 -14.99 -12.03 -31.30
CA GLN A 17 -13.63 -11.53 -31.18
C GLN A 17 -13.41 -10.85 -29.82
N GLU A 18 -14.32 -9.99 -29.39
CA GLU A 18 -14.25 -9.32 -28.09
C GLU A 18 -14.32 -10.32 -26.91
N ILE A 19 -15.13 -11.37 -27.01
CA ILE A 19 -15.19 -12.45 -26.00
C ILE A 19 -13.86 -13.22 -25.95
N LYS A 20 -13.27 -13.51 -27.12
CA LYS A 20 -11.96 -14.19 -27.21
C LYS A 20 -10.85 -13.33 -26.60
N GLU A 21 -10.86 -12.02 -26.85
CA GLU A 21 -9.87 -11.08 -26.30
C GLU A 21 -10.01 -10.94 -24.77
N ARG A 22 -11.24 -10.97 -24.23
CA ARG A 22 -11.48 -11.04 -22.77
C ARG A 22 -11.05 -12.37 -22.14
N SER A 23 -10.94 -13.44 -22.93
CA SER A 23 -10.55 -14.78 -22.46
C SER A 23 -9.04 -14.96 -22.26
N LEU A 24 -8.21 -13.96 -22.61
CA LEU A 24 -6.74 -14.03 -22.45
C LEU A 24 -6.25 -13.68 -21.04
N ARG A 25 -7.12 -13.21 -20.13
CA ARG A 25 -6.76 -13.17 -18.69
C ARG A 25 -6.83 -14.60 -18.15
N SER A 26 -5.69 -15.16 -17.77
CA SER A 26 -5.65 -16.35 -16.93
C SER A 26 -6.51 -16.11 -15.69
N LYS A 27 -7.66 -16.78 -15.60
CA LYS A 27 -8.63 -16.59 -14.51
C LYS A 27 -8.09 -17.06 -13.16
N THR A 28 -7.05 -17.89 -13.18
CA THR A 28 -6.38 -18.43 -12.01
C THR A 28 -5.05 -17.73 -11.83
N ALA A 29 -5.01 -16.81 -10.86
CA ALA A 29 -3.74 -16.45 -10.25
C ALA A 29 -3.14 -17.72 -9.61
N PRO A 30 -1.81 -17.91 -9.66
CA PRO A 30 -1.18 -18.98 -8.89
C PRO A 30 -1.57 -18.84 -7.41
N PRO A 31 -1.78 -19.96 -6.69
CA PRO A 31 -2.07 -19.91 -5.27
C PRO A 31 -0.92 -19.19 -4.56
N THR A 32 -1.22 -18.01 -4.02
CA THR A 32 -0.31 -17.24 -3.18
C THR A 32 -0.68 -17.50 -1.73
N ALA A 33 0.30 -17.71 -0.87
CA ALA A 33 0.09 -17.77 0.58
C ALA A 33 -0.45 -16.43 1.13
N PHE A 34 -0.23 -15.33 0.40
CA PHE A 34 -0.67 -13.99 0.76
C PHE A 34 -1.84 -13.58 -0.15
N GLY A 35 -3.06 -13.77 0.33
CA GLY A 35 -4.28 -13.41 -0.40
C GLY A 35 -4.59 -11.92 -0.40
N GLN A 36 -3.98 -11.16 0.51
CA GLN A 36 -4.13 -9.71 0.63
C GLN A 36 -2.77 -9.05 0.85
N PRO A 37 -2.57 -7.83 0.32
CA PRO A 37 -1.39 -7.05 0.65
C PRO A 37 -1.40 -6.67 2.14
N PRO A 38 -0.23 -6.58 2.78
CA PRO A 38 -0.12 -6.06 4.13
C PRO A 38 -0.68 -4.63 4.20
N LYS A 39 -1.32 -4.30 5.33
CA LYS A 39 -1.92 -2.99 5.63
C LYS A 39 -1.29 -2.46 6.91
N GLY A 40 -1.37 -1.14 7.11
CA GLY A 40 -0.82 -0.48 8.30
C GLY A 40 0.71 -0.45 8.30
N LEU A 41 1.33 -0.40 7.12
CA LEU A 41 2.76 -0.15 7.02
C LEU A 41 3.02 1.33 7.26
N SER A 42 4.14 1.64 7.91
CA SER A 42 4.58 3.02 8.11
C SER A 42 4.71 3.78 6.79
N ILE A 43 4.50 5.10 6.85
CA ILE A 43 4.46 5.94 5.65
C ILE A 43 5.77 5.92 4.84
N ASP A 44 6.89 5.82 5.53
CA ASP A 44 8.25 5.76 4.98
C ASP A 44 8.58 4.44 4.26
N PHE A 45 7.70 3.44 4.33
CA PHE A 45 7.79 2.24 3.50
C PHE A 45 7.42 2.52 2.03
N PHE A 46 6.66 3.59 1.78
CA PHE A 46 6.15 3.92 0.46
C PHE A 46 7.01 4.99 -0.21
N ASP A 47 7.25 4.84 -1.52
CA ASP A 47 7.81 5.93 -2.32
C ASP A 47 6.85 7.13 -2.33
N HIS A 48 7.37 8.32 -2.03
CA HIS A 48 6.57 9.54 -1.87
C HIS A 48 5.82 9.92 -3.16
N GLN A 49 6.39 9.69 -4.34
CA GLN A 49 5.72 9.99 -5.62
C GLN A 49 4.55 9.03 -5.84
N LEU A 50 4.76 7.75 -5.54
CA LEU A 50 3.69 6.75 -5.64
C LEU A 50 2.60 6.97 -4.61
N PHE A 51 2.95 7.40 -3.40
CA PHE A 51 1.98 7.68 -2.35
C PHE A 51 1.12 8.89 -2.72
N ASN A 52 1.73 10.02 -3.09
CA ASN A 52 1.00 11.27 -3.36
C ASN A 52 -0.03 11.11 -4.49
N ASN A 53 0.30 10.31 -5.51
CA ASN A 53 -0.56 10.02 -6.65
C ASN A 53 -1.74 9.06 -6.36
N ARG A 54 -1.83 8.47 -5.16
CA ARG A 54 -2.96 7.59 -4.78
C ARG A 54 -4.19 8.38 -4.37
N SER A 55 -5.36 7.74 -4.49
CA SER A 55 -6.60 8.32 -3.94
C SER A 55 -6.55 8.32 -2.41
N THR A 56 -7.25 9.28 -1.79
CA THR A 56 -7.33 9.40 -0.32
C THR A 56 -7.72 8.08 0.36
N ALA A 57 -8.73 7.38 -0.16
CA ALA A 57 -9.14 6.08 0.38
C ALA A 57 -8.02 5.02 0.32
N GLN A 58 -7.22 5.02 -0.74
CA GLN A 58 -6.09 4.09 -0.85
C GLN A 58 -4.95 4.45 0.09
N LYS A 59 -4.68 5.75 0.29
CA LYS A 59 -3.67 6.21 1.25
C LYS A 59 -3.97 5.65 2.64
N THR A 60 -5.20 5.86 3.13
CA THR A 60 -5.66 5.39 4.45
C THR A 60 -5.73 3.86 4.58
N ILE A 61 -6.02 3.12 3.51
CA ILE A 61 -6.10 1.65 3.57
C ILE A 61 -4.71 1.00 3.66
N HIS A 62 -3.71 1.62 3.03
CA HIS A 62 -2.40 0.98 2.82
C HIS A 62 -1.32 1.46 3.78
N ALA A 63 -1.28 2.76 4.08
CA ALA A 63 -0.28 3.35 4.94
C ALA A 63 -0.88 3.78 6.28
N ASP A 64 -0.14 3.55 7.35
CA ASP A 64 -0.30 4.25 8.60
C ASP A 64 0.48 5.56 8.49
N THR A 65 -0.26 6.65 8.53
CA THR A 65 0.22 8.02 8.31
C THR A 65 0.46 8.75 9.62
N ILE A 66 0.60 8.02 10.72
CA ILE A 66 0.93 8.59 12.03
C ILE A 66 2.27 8.03 12.54
N ILE A 67 2.75 6.93 11.95
CA ILE A 67 3.99 6.27 12.34
C ILE A 67 5.08 6.35 11.25
N VAL A 68 6.33 6.43 11.71
CA VAL A 68 7.56 6.25 10.92
C VAL A 68 8.40 5.15 11.56
N ALA A 69 9.09 4.35 10.74
CA ALA A 69 9.81 3.16 11.20
C ALA A 69 11.31 3.20 10.87
N PHE A 70 11.73 3.94 9.85
CA PHE A 70 13.10 4.02 9.37
C PHE A 70 13.77 5.32 9.79
N LEU A 71 15.11 5.28 9.85
CA LEU A 71 15.92 6.48 9.90
C LEU A 71 15.84 7.25 8.57
N PRO A 72 16.09 8.57 8.56
CA PRO A 72 16.15 9.37 7.33
C PRO A 72 17.07 8.79 6.26
N ASP A 73 18.16 8.16 6.70
CA ASP A 73 18.98 7.28 5.89
C ASP A 73 18.62 5.82 6.17
N SER A 74 17.78 5.25 5.31
CA SER A 74 17.31 3.86 5.46
C SER A 74 18.43 2.83 5.45
N SER A 75 19.60 3.16 4.89
CA SER A 75 20.75 2.27 4.90
C SER A 75 21.31 2.06 6.30
N GLN A 76 21.05 2.99 7.23
CA GLN A 76 21.47 2.89 8.64
C GLN A 76 20.53 2.00 9.45
N SER A 77 19.24 1.95 9.11
CA SER A 77 18.28 1.03 9.76
C SER A 77 18.47 -0.44 9.40
N ILE A 78 19.11 -0.74 8.27
CA ILE A 78 19.29 -2.12 7.79
C ILE A 78 20.69 -2.66 8.14
N GLN A 79 21.46 -1.96 8.98
CA GLN A 79 22.79 -2.39 9.39
C GLN A 79 22.71 -3.46 10.47
N GLY A 80 23.74 -4.32 10.55
CA GLY A 80 23.86 -5.29 11.65
C GLY A 80 24.17 -4.64 13.02
N ILE A 81 24.49 -3.35 13.05
CA ILE A 81 24.72 -2.58 14.26
C ILE A 81 23.56 -1.62 14.44
N GLN A 82 22.85 -1.74 15.56
CA GLN A 82 21.73 -0.87 15.87
C GLN A 82 22.17 0.58 16.04
N HIS A 83 21.44 1.50 15.40
CA HIS A 83 21.63 2.92 15.60
C HIS A 83 21.23 3.31 17.05
N PRO A 84 21.91 4.26 17.71
CA PRO A 84 21.55 4.66 19.07
C PRO A 84 20.09 5.13 19.20
N ASP A 85 19.55 5.73 18.15
CA ASP A 85 18.17 6.23 18.15
C ASP A 85 17.12 5.12 17.99
N GLU A 86 17.48 3.91 17.53
CA GLU A 86 16.57 2.76 17.52
C GLU A 86 16.24 2.26 18.94
N LYS A 87 17.02 2.67 19.94
CA LYS A 87 16.76 2.38 21.36
C LYS A 87 15.78 3.36 22.00
N LEU A 88 15.39 4.42 21.28
CA LEU A 88 14.37 5.34 21.76
C LEU A 88 13.01 4.63 21.80
N SER A 89 12.12 5.09 22.68
CA SER A 89 10.73 4.64 22.62
C SER A 89 10.09 5.09 21.30
N HIS A 90 9.14 4.31 20.78
CA HIS A 90 8.50 4.56 19.49
C HIS A 90 8.00 6.01 19.35
N LYS A 91 7.33 6.53 20.39
CA LYS A 91 6.87 7.92 20.45
C LYS A 91 7.99 8.95 20.27
N LYS A 92 9.13 8.78 20.97
CA LYS A 92 10.27 9.70 20.86
C LYS A 92 10.95 9.60 19.51
N PHE A 93 10.99 8.42 18.94
CA PHE A 93 11.53 8.19 17.60
C PHE A 93 10.68 8.91 16.55
N ILE A 94 9.35 8.72 16.60
CA ILE A 94 8.41 9.42 15.73
C ILE A 94 8.57 10.93 15.89
N GLU A 95 8.45 11.47 17.09
CA GLU A 95 8.59 12.91 17.36
C GLU A 95 9.90 13.51 16.81
N LYS A 96 10.99 12.73 16.80
CA LYS A 96 12.30 13.17 16.32
C LYS A 96 12.39 13.22 14.78
N TYR A 97 11.82 12.24 14.08
CA TYR A 97 12.01 12.06 12.64
C TYR A 97 10.78 12.37 11.79
N TRP A 98 9.62 12.60 12.41
CA TRP A 98 8.35 12.85 11.74
C TRP A 98 8.45 13.96 10.70
N ASP A 99 8.88 15.16 11.12
CA ASP A 99 8.92 16.34 10.26
C ASP A 99 9.85 16.15 9.05
N GLU A 100 10.99 15.48 9.25
CA GLU A 100 11.98 15.25 8.20
C GLU A 100 11.47 14.22 7.16
N LEU A 101 10.91 13.10 7.64
CA LEU A 101 10.47 12.01 6.78
C LEU A 101 9.18 12.34 6.04
N THR A 102 8.25 13.05 6.68
CA THR A 102 6.94 13.35 6.10
C THR A 102 6.94 14.58 5.19
N GLN A 103 8.03 15.35 5.16
CA GLN A 103 8.15 16.59 4.37
C GLN A 103 7.74 16.44 2.90
N LYS A 104 7.96 15.27 2.31
CA LYS A 104 7.70 14.98 0.88
C LYS A 104 6.32 14.39 0.61
N TYR A 105 5.55 14.07 1.66
CA TYR A 105 4.25 13.41 1.55
C TYR A 105 3.11 14.42 1.66
N GLU A 106 2.08 14.26 0.82
CA GLU A 106 0.88 15.09 0.85
C GLU A 106 -0.17 14.50 1.81
N LEU A 107 -0.05 14.89 3.09
CA LEU A 107 -0.89 14.44 4.22
C LEU A 107 -2.11 15.34 4.47
N SER A 108 -2.50 16.20 3.52
CA SER A 108 -3.62 17.15 3.64
C SER A 108 -5.00 16.54 3.92
N HIS A 109 -5.10 15.21 3.83
CA HIS A 109 -6.32 14.45 3.98
C HIS A 109 -6.50 13.88 5.40
N GLU A 110 -5.51 14.06 6.27
CA GLU A 110 -5.53 13.53 7.63
C GLU A 110 -6.09 14.55 8.61
N ILE A 111 -7.00 14.08 9.45
CA ILE A 111 -7.50 14.82 10.61
C ILE A 111 -6.64 14.36 11.78
N PRO A 112 -5.99 15.27 12.54
CA PRO A 112 -5.16 14.86 13.67
C PRO A 112 -6.03 14.10 14.66
N VAL A 113 -5.69 12.84 14.89
CA VAL A 113 -6.30 12.00 15.92
C VAL A 113 -5.40 12.10 17.14
N ASP A 114 -5.87 12.81 18.17
CA ASP A 114 -5.25 12.80 19.50
C ASP A 114 -5.49 11.43 20.16
N GLU A 115 -4.78 10.38 19.72
CA GLU A 115 -4.89 9.06 20.35
C GLU A 115 -3.54 8.54 20.83
N ASP A 116 -3.46 8.47 22.16
CA ASP A 116 -2.47 7.81 22.99
C ASP A 116 -2.20 6.38 22.49
N TYR A 117 -1.07 6.22 21.80
CA TYR A 117 -0.51 4.92 21.41
C TYR A 117 -0.36 4.01 22.63
N ASN A 118 -1.42 3.27 22.94
CA ASN A 118 -1.36 2.17 23.87
C ASN A 118 -0.58 1.05 23.19
N GLU A 119 0.73 1.07 23.46
CA GLU A 119 1.67 -0.02 23.26
C GLU A 119 1.07 -1.29 23.89
N SER A 120 0.37 -2.09 23.08
CA SER A 120 -0.06 -3.42 23.47
C SER A 120 1.19 -4.29 23.46
N ASN A 121 1.91 -4.25 24.57
CA ASN A 121 2.98 -5.17 24.89
C ASN A 121 2.39 -6.59 24.96
N SER A 122 2.32 -7.27 23.82
CA SER A 122 2.05 -8.70 23.75
C SER A 122 3.31 -9.42 24.22
N GLY A 123 3.51 -9.42 25.54
CA GLY A 123 4.44 -10.33 26.18
C GLY A 123 3.92 -11.75 25.98
N ASP A 124 4.46 -12.45 24.98
CA ASP A 124 4.39 -13.90 24.91
C ASP A 124 5.27 -14.46 26.05
N GLU A 125 4.64 -14.71 27.20
CA GLU A 125 5.19 -15.55 28.27
C GLU A 125 4.85 -17.03 27.98
N ASP A 126 5.93 -17.84 27.96
CA ASP A 126 6.03 -19.27 28.29
C ASP A 126 5.44 -20.34 27.35
N ILE A 127 6.33 -21.04 26.61
CA ILE A 127 6.38 -22.52 26.46
C ILE A 127 7.82 -23.01 26.67
#